data_AF-A0A2W5FDL4-F1
#
_entry.id   AF-A0A2W5FDL4-F1
#
_cell.length_a   1.000
_cell.length_b   1.000
_cell.length_c   1.000
_cell.angle_alpha   90.00
_cell.angle_beta   90.00
_cell.angle_gamma   90.00
#
_symmetry.space_group_name_H-M   'P 1'
#
loop_
_entity.id
_entity.type
_entity.pdbx_description
1 polymer ?
#
loop_
_entity_poly.entity_id
_entity_poly.type
_entity_poly.pdbx_seq_one_letter_code
_entity_poly.pdbx_strand_id
1 'polypeptide(L)'
;MPSTSSPTVARNGSSAHIAPFAGFPAGATTSTDEPATIRCRLCTCLLGAEDDDDEDLALCGSCRRRPEARRLGLPATSLTPTPSRAAAAIPRPARDFTEAERALIRKIHGFMPAQQLLALLNERLACDLGPDAAPYSMEQLHAAIGGLATPAPIGGHGWAAQRKLIAQARRGGLLDAVTEQLIDDFAVVFSLNPKQVLVLRDTLLQPEEDA
;
A
#
# COMPACT_ATOMS: atom_id res chain seq x y z
N MET A 1 -5.05 -55.26 6.73
CA MET A 1 -4.14 -56.16 7.47
C MET A 1 -3.24 -56.86 6.47
N PRO A 2 -1.95 -57.15 6.72
CA PRO A 2 -1.07 -56.79 7.86
C PRO A 2 0.17 -55.95 7.38
N SER A 3 0.65 -54.95 8.14
CA SER A 3 1.72 -55.04 9.19
C SER A 3 3.11 -54.68 8.66
N THR A 4 3.68 -53.58 9.19
CA THR A 4 4.91 -53.53 10.05
C THR A 4 6.17 -53.27 9.22
N SER A 5 7.16 -52.45 9.59
CA SER A 5 7.68 -52.11 10.93
C SER A 5 8.53 -50.83 10.88
N SER A 6 8.49 -50.03 11.95
CA SER A 6 9.64 -49.19 12.38
C SER A 6 10.72 -50.07 13.03
N PRO A 7 11.99 -49.63 13.01
CA PRO A 7 12.77 -49.37 14.24
C PRO A 7 13.73 -48.15 14.03
N THR A 8 14.49 -47.56 14.95
CA THR A 8 14.70 -47.65 16.41
C THR A 8 15.57 -46.44 16.80
N VAL A 9 15.39 -46.01 18.05
CA VAL A 9 16.17 -45.05 18.84
C VAL A 9 17.68 -45.29 18.84
N ALA A 10 18.48 -44.22 18.82
CA ALA A 10 19.78 -44.20 19.49
C ALA A 10 20.03 -42.85 20.17
N ARG A 11 20.38 -42.96 21.45
CA ARG A 11 20.59 -41.93 22.47
C ARG A 11 22.05 -42.07 22.90
N ASN A 12 22.82 -40.99 22.91
CA ASN A 12 24.12 -40.86 23.59
C ASN A 12 24.37 -39.35 23.72
N GLY A 13 24.62 -38.75 24.88
CA GLY A 13 25.25 -39.25 26.09
C GLY A 13 26.66 -38.68 26.17
N SER A 14 26.87 -37.59 26.91
CA SER A 14 28.17 -37.20 27.49
C SER A 14 27.97 -36.10 28.54
N SER A 15 27.99 -36.53 29.80
CA SER A 15 28.24 -35.70 30.99
C SER A 15 29.76 -35.64 31.22
N ALA A 16 30.27 -34.50 31.67
CA ALA A 16 31.43 -34.48 32.56
C ALA A 16 31.42 -33.22 33.47
N HIS A 17 31.24 -33.49 34.78
CA HIS A 17 31.98 -32.98 35.96
C HIS A 17 32.37 -31.49 36.05
N ILE A 18 31.75 -30.70 36.93
CA ILE A 18 32.08 -30.43 38.36
C ILE A 18 33.49 -29.85 38.60
N ALA A 19 33.55 -28.59 39.02
CA ALA A 19 34.19 -28.17 40.28
C ALA A 19 33.78 -26.72 40.67
N PRO A 20 33.48 -26.44 41.96
CA PRO A 20 33.31 -25.10 42.51
C PRO A 20 34.61 -24.59 43.18
N PHE A 21 34.85 -23.29 43.20
CA PHE A 21 35.78 -22.70 44.18
C PHE A 21 35.39 -21.26 44.53
N ALA A 22 35.33 -21.01 45.83
CA ALA A 22 34.99 -19.74 46.47
C ALA A 22 36.21 -18.80 46.53
N GLY A 23 35.95 -17.49 46.66
CA GLY A 23 36.90 -16.54 47.27
C GLY A 23 36.98 -15.17 46.61
N PHE A 24 36.36 -14.16 47.26
CA PHE A 24 36.69 -12.73 47.12
C PHE A 24 38.12 -12.46 47.65
N PRO A 25 38.83 -11.40 47.18
CA PRO A 25 38.68 -10.10 47.82
C PRO A 25 38.68 -8.88 46.87
N ALA A 26 38.11 -7.80 47.41
CA ALA A 26 38.09 -6.46 46.85
C ALA A 26 39.49 -5.94 46.50
N GLY A 27 39.60 -5.35 45.30
CA GLY A 27 40.74 -4.59 44.84
C GLY A 27 40.24 -3.46 43.94
N ALA A 28 40.50 -2.23 44.36
CA ALA A 28 40.06 -1.00 43.72
C ALA A 28 40.49 -0.94 42.25
N THR A 29 39.52 -0.79 41.35
CA THR A 29 39.77 -0.26 40.00
C THR A 29 39.44 1.22 40.03
N THR A 30 40.48 2.05 40.14
CA THR A 30 40.41 3.46 39.73
C THR A 30 40.24 3.48 38.22
N SER A 31 39.00 3.55 37.76
CA SER A 31 38.65 3.90 36.38
C SER A 31 39.25 5.28 36.11
N THR A 32 40.37 5.28 35.42
CA THR A 32 40.84 6.48 34.74
C THR A 32 39.88 6.65 33.57
N ASP A 33 38.90 7.55 33.73
CA ASP A 33 37.99 7.95 32.65
C ASP A 33 38.82 8.67 31.58
N GLU A 34 39.34 7.89 30.64
CA GLU A 34 39.75 8.40 29.33
C GLU A 34 38.44 8.77 28.60
N PRO A 35 38.22 10.03 28.20
CA PRO A 35 36.96 10.42 27.59
C PRO A 35 36.81 9.67 26.28
N ALA A 36 35.93 8.66 26.26
CA ALA A 36 35.55 7.97 25.05
C ALA A 36 35.02 9.03 24.08
N THR A 37 35.76 9.34 23.02
CA THR A 37 35.32 10.27 21.98
C THR A 37 34.08 9.71 21.31
N ILE A 38 32.91 10.17 21.76
CA ILE A 38 31.61 9.76 21.21
C ILE A 38 31.47 10.43 19.84
N ARG A 39 31.02 9.68 18.83
CA ARG A 39 30.80 10.19 17.47
C ARG A 39 29.33 10.20 17.15
N CYS A 40 28.91 11.21 16.39
CA CYS A 40 27.55 11.30 15.89
C CYS A 40 27.23 10.10 14.99
N ARG A 41 26.09 9.46 15.22
CA ARG A 41 25.62 8.32 14.41
C ARG A 41 25.20 8.70 12.99
N LEU A 42 24.94 9.99 12.72
CA LEU A 42 24.57 10.50 11.39
C LEU A 42 25.78 11.07 10.64
N CYS A 43 26.49 12.06 11.20
CA CYS A 43 27.63 12.69 10.53
C CYS A 43 29.00 12.15 10.88
N THR A 44 29.13 11.27 11.86
CA THR A 44 30.42 10.75 12.39
C THR A 44 31.38 11.81 12.95
N CYS A 45 30.94 13.07 12.98
CA CYS A 45 31.52 14.20 13.68
C CYS A 45 31.68 13.89 15.18
N LEU A 46 32.74 14.43 15.80
CA LEU A 46 33.03 14.23 17.23
C LEU A 46 32.03 15.03 18.07
N LEU A 47 31.45 14.39 19.09
CA LEU A 47 30.54 15.00 20.06
C LEU A 47 31.34 15.48 21.28
N GLY A 48 30.83 16.53 21.93
CA GLY A 48 31.47 17.16 23.09
C GLY A 48 32.28 18.41 22.74
N ALA A 49 32.12 18.93 21.53
CA ALA A 49 32.72 20.20 21.09
C ALA A 49 31.72 21.37 21.09
N GLU A 50 30.41 21.10 21.07
CA GLU A 50 29.35 22.10 20.99
C GLU A 50 28.24 21.83 22.04
N ASP A 51 27.67 22.88 22.62
CA ASP A 51 26.67 22.80 23.70
C ASP A 51 25.32 22.12 23.29
N ASP A 52 25.11 21.90 21.99
CA ASP A 52 23.87 21.33 21.42
C ASP A 52 23.98 19.83 21.08
N ASP A 53 25.07 19.16 21.47
CA ASP A 53 25.28 17.72 21.28
C ASP A 53 24.41 16.89 22.24
N ASP A 54 23.78 15.85 21.71
CA ASP A 54 22.96 14.90 22.46
C ASP A 54 23.78 13.60 22.65
N GLU A 55 24.54 13.55 23.74
CA GLU A 55 25.44 12.44 24.07
C GLU A 55 24.68 11.12 24.26
N ASP A 56 23.47 11.19 24.84
CA ASP A 56 22.60 10.03 25.08
C ASP A 56 22.17 9.34 23.78
N LEU A 57 21.92 10.13 22.73
CA LEU A 57 21.59 9.61 21.41
C LEU A 57 22.77 9.48 20.45
N ALA A 58 23.94 9.92 20.90
CA ALA A 58 25.12 10.12 20.08
C ALA A 58 24.78 10.89 18.79
N LEU A 59 24.18 12.08 18.91
CA LEU A 59 23.80 12.95 17.79
C LEU A 59 24.26 14.39 18.00
N CYS A 60 24.86 15.02 16.97
CA CYS A 60 25.22 16.42 17.06
C CYS A 60 24.00 17.33 16.87
N GLY A 61 24.08 18.57 17.34
CA GLY A 61 22.98 19.55 17.27
C GLY A 61 22.40 19.75 15.87
N SER A 62 23.24 19.68 14.83
CA SER A 62 22.80 19.77 13.43
C SER A 62 22.03 18.53 12.95
N CYS A 63 22.50 17.34 13.33
CA CYS A 63 21.87 16.07 12.93
C CYS A 63 20.59 15.77 13.71
N ARG A 64 20.47 16.27 14.95
CA ARG A 64 19.27 16.14 15.78
C ARG A 64 18.01 16.71 15.12
N ARG A 65 18.15 17.78 14.34
CA ARG A 65 17.03 18.43 13.63
C ARG A 65 16.63 17.72 12.33
N ARG A 66 17.40 16.73 11.85
CA ARG A 66 17.07 16.01 10.61
C ARG A 66 15.95 14.99 10.84
N PRO A 67 15.08 14.77 9.84
CA PRO A 67 14.00 13.78 9.94
C PRO A 67 14.54 12.35 10.13
N GLU A 68 15.76 12.09 9.67
CA GLU A 68 16.46 10.80 9.82
C GLU A 68 16.76 10.46 11.30
N ALA A 69 16.99 11.46 12.16
CA ALA A 69 17.23 11.25 13.58
C ALA A 69 16.02 10.64 14.32
N ARG A 70 14.80 10.85 13.80
CA ARG A 70 13.57 10.25 14.36
C ARG A 70 13.58 8.72 14.30
N ARG A 71 14.31 8.14 13.34
CA ARG A 71 14.43 6.68 13.18
C ARG A 71 15.44 6.04 14.15
N LEU A 72 16.31 6.85 14.78
CA LEU A 72 17.34 6.38 15.69
C LEU A 72 16.93 6.41 17.17
N GLY A 73 15.65 6.64 17.46
CA GLY A 73 15.08 6.44 18.79
C GLY A 73 15.08 7.66 19.70
N LEU A 74 14.93 8.87 19.15
CA LEU A 74 14.56 10.05 19.97
C LEU A 74 13.29 9.72 20.76
N PRO A 75 13.32 9.67 22.10
CA PRO A 75 12.09 9.67 22.86
C PRO A 75 11.40 11.00 22.57
N ALA A 76 10.11 10.95 22.24
CA ALA A 76 9.28 12.09 21.90
C ALA A 76 9.01 12.99 23.12
N THR A 77 10.04 13.35 23.88
CA THR A 77 9.94 13.99 25.18
C THR A 77 10.48 15.43 25.11
N SER A 78 9.86 16.24 24.28
CA SER A 78 9.84 17.71 24.47
C SER A 78 8.64 18.34 23.77
N LEU A 79 7.49 17.68 23.87
CA LEU A 79 6.19 18.32 23.82
C LEU A 79 5.40 17.73 24.98
N THR A 80 5.14 18.55 25.99
CA THR A 80 4.32 18.24 27.17
C THR A 80 3.14 17.32 26.81
N PRO A 81 3.12 16.07 27.30
CA PRO A 81 1.99 15.18 27.07
C PRO A 81 0.92 15.51 28.10
N THR A 82 -0.11 16.23 27.68
CA THR A 82 -1.39 16.16 28.40
C THR A 82 -1.82 14.69 28.35
N PRO A 83 -2.12 14.03 29.48
CA PRO A 83 -2.57 12.64 29.45
C PRO A 83 -3.95 12.61 28.80
N SER A 84 -3.98 12.39 27.47
CA SER A 84 -5.18 11.97 26.80
C SER A 84 -5.37 10.50 27.15
N ARG A 85 -5.98 10.30 28.33
CA ARG A 85 -6.87 9.19 28.67
C ARG A 85 -7.38 8.59 27.37
N ALA A 86 -7.12 7.30 27.11
CA ALA A 86 -7.60 6.52 25.97
C ALA A 86 -8.94 7.05 25.48
N ALA A 87 -8.88 8.05 24.61
CA ALA A 87 -10.03 8.72 24.08
C ALA A 87 -10.46 7.71 23.04
N ALA A 88 -11.63 7.10 23.26
CA ALA A 88 -12.33 6.32 22.25
C ALA A 88 -11.99 6.95 20.90
N ALA A 89 -11.17 6.24 20.12
CA ALA A 89 -10.51 6.82 18.96
C ALA A 89 -11.64 7.27 18.05
N ILE A 90 -11.90 8.58 18.03
CA ILE A 90 -12.78 9.17 17.03
C ILE A 90 -12.11 8.75 15.73
N PRO A 91 -12.73 7.90 14.91
CA PRO A 91 -12.09 7.39 13.71
C PRO A 91 -11.74 8.61 12.87
N ARG A 92 -10.45 8.96 12.86
CA ARG A 92 -9.99 10.07 12.05
C ARG A 92 -10.26 9.61 10.62
N PRO A 93 -11.05 10.35 9.83
CA PRO A 93 -11.35 9.94 8.48
C PRO A 93 -10.03 9.73 7.76
N ALA A 94 -9.93 8.63 7.01
CA ALA A 94 -8.78 8.43 6.14
C ALA A 94 -8.63 9.66 5.25
N ARG A 95 -7.38 9.99 4.92
CA ARG A 95 -7.08 11.09 3.98
C ARG A 95 -7.83 10.90 2.67
N ASP A 96 -7.90 11.93 1.85
CA ASP A 96 -8.37 11.76 0.48
C ASP A 96 -7.37 10.95 -0.34
N PHE A 97 -7.88 10.21 -1.34
CA PHE A 97 -7.02 9.55 -2.32
C PHE A 97 -6.12 10.59 -3.01
N THR A 98 -4.86 10.22 -3.20
CA THR A 98 -3.90 10.94 -4.04
C THR A 98 -4.16 10.69 -5.52
N GLU A 99 -3.55 11.47 -6.41
CA GLU A 99 -3.72 11.27 -7.85
C GLU A 99 -3.20 9.91 -8.34
N ALA A 100 -2.12 9.41 -7.72
CA ALA A 100 -1.58 8.09 -8.03
C ALA A 100 -2.55 6.97 -7.63
N GLU A 101 -3.21 7.08 -6.48
CA GLU A 101 -4.23 6.12 -6.04
C GLU A 101 -5.49 6.22 -6.91
N ARG A 102 -5.92 7.43 -7.29
CA ARG A 102 -7.03 7.61 -8.25
C ARG A 102 -6.74 6.97 -9.61
N ALA A 103 -5.52 7.13 -10.13
CA ALA A 103 -5.11 6.48 -11.36
C ALA A 103 -5.12 4.94 -11.26
N LEU A 104 -4.75 4.41 -10.09
CA LEU A 104 -4.81 2.97 -9.81
C LEU A 104 -6.26 2.46 -9.78
N ILE A 105 -7.14 3.17 -9.06
CA ILE A 105 -8.57 2.85 -8.99
C ILE A 105 -9.17 2.83 -10.41
N ARG A 106 -8.93 3.86 -11.22
CA ARG A 106 -9.39 3.93 -12.62
C ARG A 106 -9.02 2.69 -13.43
N LYS A 107 -7.77 2.25 -13.33
CA LYS A 107 -7.26 1.13 -14.14
C LYS A 107 -7.73 -0.24 -13.65
N ILE A 108 -7.88 -0.42 -12.34
CA ILE A 108 -8.04 -1.75 -11.75
C ILE A 108 -9.49 -2.07 -11.36
N HIS A 109 -10.32 -1.08 -11.02
CA HIS A 109 -11.65 -1.34 -10.45
C HIS A 109 -12.59 -2.17 -11.35
N GLY A 110 -12.36 -2.20 -12.67
CA GLY A 110 -13.13 -3.01 -13.62
C GLY A 110 -12.68 -4.48 -13.73
N PHE A 111 -11.50 -4.83 -13.21
CA PHE A 111 -10.90 -6.15 -13.32
C PHE A 111 -10.70 -6.85 -11.97
N MET A 112 -10.91 -6.13 -10.86
CA MET A 112 -10.68 -6.62 -9.51
C MET A 112 -11.88 -6.31 -8.60
N PRO A 113 -12.32 -7.26 -7.75
CA PRO A 113 -13.31 -7.01 -6.71
C PRO A 113 -12.91 -5.83 -5.82
N ALA A 114 -13.87 -4.97 -5.50
CA ALA A 114 -13.61 -3.72 -4.79
C ALA A 114 -12.97 -3.92 -3.40
N GLN A 115 -13.29 -5.04 -2.72
CA GLN A 115 -12.66 -5.41 -1.45
C GLN A 115 -11.16 -5.70 -1.59
N GLN A 116 -10.74 -6.36 -2.67
CA GLN A 116 -9.33 -6.65 -2.93
C GLN A 116 -8.56 -5.37 -3.31
N LEU A 117 -9.18 -4.49 -4.09
CA LEU A 117 -8.61 -3.18 -4.41
C LEU A 117 -8.44 -2.33 -3.15
N LEU A 118 -9.40 -2.34 -2.23
CA LEU A 118 -9.31 -1.63 -0.96
C LEU A 118 -8.16 -2.15 -0.09
N ALA A 119 -7.99 -3.47 0.01
CA ALA A 119 -6.90 -4.08 0.75
C ALA A 119 -5.54 -3.61 0.21
N LEU A 120 -5.35 -3.65 -1.11
CA LEU A 120 -4.12 -3.20 -1.76
C LEU A 120 -3.83 -1.71 -1.53
N LEU A 121 -4.86 -0.86 -1.60
CA LEU A 121 -4.73 0.58 -1.32
C LEU A 121 -4.29 0.84 0.13
N ASN A 122 -4.85 0.09 1.08
CA ASN A 122 -4.50 0.22 2.50
C ASN A 122 -3.11 -0.34 2.82
N GLU A 123 -2.69 -1.43 2.19
CA GLU A 123 -1.31 -1.94 2.30
C GLU A 123 -0.32 -0.90 1.80
N ARG A 124 -0.58 -0.28 0.64
CA ARG A 124 0.27 0.79 0.12
C ARG A 124 0.28 2.01 1.06
N LEU A 125 -0.87 2.40 1.59
CA LEU A 125 -0.97 3.51 2.54
C LEU A 125 -0.09 3.26 3.78
N ALA A 126 -0.11 2.04 4.31
CA ALA A 126 0.72 1.64 5.43
C ALA A 126 2.22 1.62 5.08
N CYS A 127 2.59 1.22 3.86
CA CYS A 127 3.98 1.31 3.39
C CYS A 127 4.48 2.75 3.28
N ASP A 128 3.63 3.67 2.80
CA ASP A 128 4.02 5.06 2.56
C ASP A 128 4.05 5.89 3.87
N LEU A 129 3.10 5.68 4.77
CA LEU A 129 2.89 6.50 5.97
C LEU A 129 3.16 5.78 7.29
N GLY A 130 3.33 4.47 7.28
CA GLY A 130 3.48 3.64 8.47
C GLY A 130 2.14 3.00 8.95
N PRO A 131 2.21 2.11 9.94
CA PRO A 131 1.07 1.30 10.39
C PRO A 131 -0.03 2.10 11.11
N ASP A 132 0.28 3.31 11.57
CA ASP A 132 -0.66 4.17 12.29
C ASP A 132 -1.54 5.02 11.35
N ALA A 133 -1.40 4.85 10.03
CA ALA A 133 -2.22 5.54 9.05
C ALA A 133 -3.67 5.05 9.10
N ALA A 134 -4.63 5.98 9.16
CA ALA A 134 -6.05 5.66 9.14
C ALA A 134 -6.42 5.01 7.79
N PRO A 135 -6.93 3.76 7.77
CA PRO A 135 -7.20 3.03 6.54
C PRO A 135 -8.40 3.62 5.80
N TYR A 136 -8.35 3.58 4.47
CA TYR A 136 -9.48 3.92 3.62
C TYR A 136 -10.66 3.00 3.89
N SER A 137 -11.86 3.57 3.81
CA SER A 137 -13.11 2.82 3.97
C SER A 137 -13.70 2.37 2.63
N MET A 138 -14.58 1.37 2.70
CA MET A 138 -15.31 0.90 1.53
C MET A 138 -16.20 2.00 0.92
N GLU A 139 -16.80 2.83 1.76
CA GLU A 139 -17.61 3.97 1.34
C GLU A 139 -16.78 5.00 0.57
N GLN A 140 -15.56 5.29 1.03
CA GLN A 140 -14.64 6.19 0.33
C GLN A 140 -14.24 5.63 -1.03
N LEU A 141 -13.93 4.33 -1.13
CA LEU A 141 -13.60 3.69 -2.40
C LEU A 141 -14.80 3.73 -3.36
N HIS A 142 -16.00 3.42 -2.90
CA HIS A 142 -17.21 3.52 -3.73
C HIS A 142 -17.50 4.96 -4.17
N ALA A 143 -17.32 5.95 -3.30
CA ALA A 143 -17.46 7.36 -3.66
C ALA A 143 -16.43 7.77 -4.72
N ALA A 144 -15.19 7.29 -4.60
CA ALA A 144 -14.16 7.52 -5.61
C ALA A 144 -14.51 6.86 -6.94
N ILE A 145 -14.94 5.60 -6.95
CA ILE A 145 -15.39 4.89 -8.17
C ILE A 145 -16.60 5.61 -8.79
N GLY A 146 -17.55 6.06 -7.99
CA GLY A 146 -18.70 6.84 -8.45
C GLY A 146 -18.30 8.20 -9.04
N GLY A 147 -17.28 8.85 -8.48
CA GLY A 147 -16.70 10.09 -9.01
C GLY A 147 -15.82 9.89 -10.25
N LEU A 148 -15.41 8.66 -10.54
CA LEU A 148 -14.74 8.27 -11.80
C LEU A 148 -15.72 8.01 -12.93
N ALA A 149 -17.03 8.02 -12.66
CA ALA A 149 -18.02 8.13 -13.71
C ALA A 149 -17.82 9.49 -14.40
N THR A 150 -17.10 9.45 -15.52
CA THR A 150 -17.13 10.45 -16.60
C THR A 150 -18.55 11.02 -16.68
N PRO A 151 -18.75 12.35 -16.85
CA PRO A 151 -20.09 12.88 -17.11
C PRO A 151 -20.73 11.98 -18.15
N ALA A 152 -21.88 11.39 -17.77
CA ALA A 152 -22.50 10.35 -18.56
C ALA A 152 -22.48 10.77 -20.03
N PRO A 153 -22.00 9.92 -20.97
CA PRO A 153 -22.23 10.20 -22.38
C PRO A 153 -23.71 10.51 -22.51
N ILE A 154 -24.06 11.54 -23.27
CA ILE A 154 -25.42 12.06 -23.37
C ILE A 154 -26.36 10.89 -23.74
N GLY A 155 -27.03 10.32 -22.73
CA GLY A 155 -27.69 9.01 -22.82
C GLY A 155 -27.07 7.99 -21.84
N GLY A 156 -27.70 7.80 -20.68
CA GLY A 156 -27.19 7.00 -19.56
C GLY A 156 -26.86 5.52 -19.85
N HIS A 157 -26.57 4.74 -18.81
CA HIS A 157 -26.35 3.30 -18.96
C HIS A 157 -27.67 2.56 -19.27
N GLY A 158 -27.75 1.88 -20.40
CA GLY A 158 -28.88 1.02 -20.72
C GLY A 158 -29.19 0.92 -22.21
N TRP A 159 -29.99 -0.11 -22.55
CA TRP A 159 -30.37 -0.41 -23.93
C TRP A 159 -31.01 0.77 -24.67
N ALA A 160 -31.87 1.54 -24.00
CA ALA A 160 -32.54 2.70 -24.59
C ALA A 160 -31.55 3.82 -24.96
N ALA A 161 -30.54 4.04 -24.13
CA ALA A 161 -29.50 5.02 -24.38
C ALA A 161 -28.51 4.56 -25.46
N GLN A 162 -28.17 3.27 -25.48
CA GLN A 162 -27.37 2.67 -26.56
C GLN A 162 -28.04 2.87 -27.92
N ARG A 163 -29.34 2.57 -28.05
CA ARG A 163 -30.08 2.81 -29.30
C ARG A 163 -30.10 4.29 -29.70
N LYS A 164 -30.24 5.20 -28.73
CA LYS A 164 -30.18 6.65 -28.99
C LYS A 164 -28.80 7.08 -29.51
N LEU A 165 -27.73 6.53 -28.94
CA LEU A 165 -26.36 6.80 -29.37
C LEU A 165 -26.09 6.27 -30.78
N ILE A 166 -26.54 5.04 -31.08
CA ILE A 166 -26.46 4.46 -32.43
C ILE A 166 -27.21 5.32 -33.44
N ALA A 167 -28.44 5.75 -33.12
CA ALA A 167 -29.22 6.65 -33.99
C ALA A 167 -28.55 8.02 -34.21
N GLN A 168 -27.90 8.57 -33.19
CA GLN A 168 -27.11 9.81 -33.32
C GLN A 168 -25.88 9.60 -34.20
N ALA A 169 -25.14 8.51 -34.01
CA ALA A 169 -23.98 8.17 -34.82
C ALA A 169 -24.35 7.94 -36.29
N ARG A 170 -25.52 7.35 -36.55
CA ARG A 170 -26.08 7.19 -37.90
C ARG A 170 -26.37 8.54 -38.56
N ARG A 171 -27.13 9.41 -37.89
CA ARG A 171 -27.42 10.77 -38.39
C ARG A 171 -26.18 11.63 -38.59
N GLY A 172 -25.12 11.38 -37.80
CA GLY A 172 -23.83 12.05 -37.92
C GLY A 172 -22.93 11.47 -39.01
N GLY A 173 -23.33 10.41 -39.72
CA GLY A 173 -22.52 9.73 -40.74
C GLY A 173 -21.33 8.93 -40.19
N LEU A 174 -21.24 8.74 -38.87
CA LEU A 174 -20.14 8.01 -38.25
C LEU A 174 -20.24 6.50 -38.51
N LEU A 175 -21.47 5.95 -38.53
CA LEU A 175 -21.67 4.53 -38.81
C LEU A 175 -21.33 4.16 -40.26
N ASP A 176 -21.35 5.11 -41.19
CA ASP A 176 -20.97 4.85 -42.58
C ASP A 176 -19.47 4.53 -42.74
N ALA A 177 -18.66 5.00 -41.79
CA ALA A 177 -17.24 4.66 -41.70
C ALA A 177 -16.99 3.29 -41.03
N VAL A 178 -18.01 2.68 -40.42
CA VAL A 178 -17.90 1.39 -39.72
C VAL A 178 -18.18 0.26 -40.71
N THR A 179 -17.11 -0.32 -41.25
CA THR A 179 -17.18 -1.48 -42.16
C THR A 179 -17.11 -2.80 -41.40
N GLU A 180 -17.51 -3.90 -42.05
CA GLU A 180 -17.31 -5.26 -41.50
C GLU A 180 -15.85 -5.54 -41.17
N GLN A 181 -14.92 -5.09 -42.02
CA GLN A 181 -13.49 -5.24 -41.78
C GLN A 181 -13.04 -4.51 -40.51
N LEU A 182 -13.54 -3.28 -40.28
CA LEU A 182 -13.23 -2.52 -39.08
C LEU A 182 -13.75 -3.24 -37.82
N ILE A 183 -14.92 -3.87 -37.90
CA ILE A 183 -15.48 -4.67 -36.80
C ILE A 183 -14.60 -5.90 -36.53
N ASP A 184 -14.08 -6.55 -37.55
CA ASP A 184 -13.19 -7.70 -37.41
C ASP A 184 -11.83 -7.32 -36.83
N ASP A 185 -11.24 -6.21 -37.30
CA ASP A 185 -9.98 -5.68 -36.76
C ASP A 185 -10.16 -5.30 -35.28
N PHE A 186 -11.29 -4.66 -34.94
CA PHE A 186 -11.66 -4.37 -33.56
C PHE A 186 -11.80 -5.65 -32.73
N ALA A 187 -12.44 -6.68 -33.27
CA ALA A 187 -12.60 -7.97 -32.60
C ALA A 187 -11.26 -8.64 -32.29
N VAL A 188 -10.27 -8.54 -33.18
CA VAL A 188 -8.91 -9.06 -32.96
C VAL A 188 -8.21 -8.27 -31.85
N VAL A 189 -8.22 -6.94 -31.92
CA VAL A 189 -7.54 -6.07 -30.94
C VAL A 189 -8.10 -6.27 -29.53
N PHE A 190 -9.43 -6.41 -29.41
CA PHE A 190 -10.11 -6.57 -28.13
C PHE A 190 -10.41 -8.03 -27.77
N SER A 191 -9.92 -8.99 -28.55
CA SER A 191 -10.08 -10.43 -28.32
C SER A 191 -11.55 -10.84 -28.07
N LEU A 192 -12.47 -10.34 -28.90
CA LEU A 192 -13.89 -10.64 -28.78
C LEU A 192 -14.19 -12.09 -29.17
N ASN A 193 -15.13 -12.72 -28.46
CA ASN A 193 -15.65 -14.02 -28.82
C ASN A 193 -16.49 -13.93 -30.12
N PRO A 194 -16.48 -14.93 -31.02
CA PRO A 194 -17.36 -14.98 -32.19
C PRO A 194 -18.83 -14.59 -31.91
N LYS A 195 -19.40 -14.99 -30.77
CA LYS A 195 -20.75 -14.60 -30.38
C LYS A 195 -20.90 -13.09 -30.18
N GLN A 196 -19.90 -12.44 -29.58
CA GLN A 196 -19.89 -10.99 -29.36
C GLN A 196 -19.72 -10.23 -30.69
N VAL A 197 -18.89 -10.74 -31.60
CA VAL A 197 -18.72 -10.17 -32.95
C VAL A 197 -20.04 -10.21 -33.72
N LEU A 198 -20.75 -11.33 -33.67
CA LEU A 198 -22.07 -11.45 -34.30
C LEU A 198 -23.08 -10.44 -33.74
N VAL A 199 -23.17 -10.33 -32.41
CA VAL A 199 -24.06 -9.35 -31.76
C VAL A 199 -23.67 -7.92 -32.12
N LEU A 200 -22.37 -7.63 -32.22
CA LEU A 200 -21.87 -6.31 -32.59
C LEU A 200 -22.21 -5.95 -34.03
N ARG A 201 -22.02 -6.88 -34.97
CA ARG A 201 -22.43 -6.72 -36.37
C ARG A 201 -23.92 -6.48 -36.50
N ASP A 202 -24.72 -7.32 -35.83
CA ASP A 202 -26.19 -7.17 -35.84
C ASP A 202 -26.62 -5.81 -35.27
N THR A 203 -26.01 -5.37 -34.17
CA THR A 203 -26.35 -4.09 -33.54
C THR A 203 -25.96 -2.86 -34.37
N LEU A 204 -24.81 -2.90 -35.06
CA LEU A 204 -24.26 -1.73 -35.76
C LEU A 204 -24.65 -1.66 -37.24
N LEU A 205 -24.79 -2.82 -37.91
CA LEU A 205 -25.06 -2.90 -39.35
C LEU A 205 -26.54 -3.11 -39.68
N GLN A 206 -27.42 -3.14 -38.67
CA GLN A 206 -28.86 -3.16 -38.92
C GLN A 206 -29.29 -1.98 -39.83
N PRO A 207 -30.04 -2.24 -40.91
CA PRO A 207 -30.63 -1.18 -41.72
C PRO A 207 -31.64 -0.38 -40.88
N GLU A 208 -31.89 0.89 -41.24
CA GLU A 208 -33.01 1.64 -40.65
C GLU A 208 -34.30 0.84 -40.83
N GLU A 209 -34.92 0.41 -39.74
CA GLU A 209 -36.34 0.01 -39.79
C GLU A 209 -37.13 1.29 -40.13
N ASP A 210 -37.74 1.31 -41.32
CA ASP A 210 -38.68 2.33 -41.75
C ASP A 210 -39.87 2.42 -40.76
N ALA A 211 -39.85 3.41 -39.84
CA ALA A 211 -41.01 4.14 -39.29
C ALA A 211 -40.63 5.12 -38.17
#